data_AF-A0A2D7KQT2-F1
#
_entry.id   AF-A0A2D7KQT2-F1
#
_cell.length_a   1.000
_cell.length_b   1.000
_cell.length_c   1.000
_cell.angle_alpha   90.00
_cell.angle_beta   90.00
_cell.angle_gamma   90.00
#
_symmetry.space_group_name_H-M   'P 1'
#
loop_
_entity.id
_entity.type
_entity.pdbx_description
1 polymer ?
#
loop_
_entity_poly.entity_id
_entity_poly.type
_entity_poly.pdbx_seq_one_letter_code
_entity_poly.pdbx_strand_id
1 'polypeptide(L)'
;NDYGNLRKVRIIRSNNNKKKVYYFDLTESKILQSNFYYLNNKDLVYVQPLKFKGLKKSQSQILLSSLTTFAVLFNAILNFKRD
;
A
#
# COMPACT_ATOMS: atom_id res chain seq x y z
N ASN A 1 -7.02 -7.50 -1.23
CA ASN A 1 -6.54 -6.84 -2.47
C ASN A 1 -5.69 -5.61 -2.13
N ASP A 2 -4.90 -5.63 -1.05
CA ASP A 2 -4.73 -4.39 -0.27
C ASP A 2 -3.34 -3.75 -0.36
N TYR A 3 -2.44 -4.35 -1.15
CA TYR A 3 -1.04 -3.95 -1.19
C TYR A 3 -0.53 -3.61 -2.58
N GLY A 4 -1.12 -4.18 -3.64
CA GLY A 4 -0.71 -3.97 -5.03
C GLY A 4 -1.60 -2.96 -5.75
N ASN A 5 -1.00 -2.04 -6.48
CA ASN A 5 -1.70 -1.13 -7.36
C ASN A 5 -1.91 -1.78 -8.73
N LEU A 6 -3.10 -2.35 -8.94
CA LEU A 6 -3.50 -3.00 -10.19
C LEU A 6 -3.48 -2.05 -11.39
N ARG A 7 -3.56 -0.73 -11.17
CA ARG A 7 -3.45 0.27 -12.24
C ARG A 7 -2.01 0.55 -12.69
N LYS A 8 -1.03 0.03 -11.95
CA LYS A 8 0.40 0.29 -12.15
C LYS A 8 1.19 -1.01 -12.14
N VAL A 9 0.89 -1.87 -13.11
CA VAL A 9 1.61 -3.11 -13.35
C VAL A 9 2.57 -2.92 -14.52
N ARG A 10 3.76 -3.50 -14.41
CA ARG A 10 4.76 -3.48 -15.47
C ARG A 10 5.25 -4.88 -15.77
N ILE A 11 5.34 -5.22 -17.05
CA ILE A 11 5.94 -6.46 -17.51
C ILE A 11 7.25 -6.12 -18.20
N ILE A 12 8.34 -6.71 -17.72
CA ILE A 12 9.67 -6.53 -18.27
C ILE A 12 10.03 -7.81 -19.01
N ARG A 13 10.11 -7.74 -20.33
CA ARG A 13 10.44 -8.87 -21.21
C ARG A 13 11.85 -8.71 -21.75
N SER A 14 12.67 -9.75 -21.62
CA SER A 14 14.01 -9.79 -22.21
C SER A 14 14.00 -10.56 -23.53
N ASN A 15 14.44 -9.93 -24.61
CA ASN A 15 14.64 -10.55 -25.92
C ASN A 15 15.99 -10.09 -26.47
N ASN A 16 16.86 -11.05 -26.86
CA ASN A 16 18.18 -10.79 -27.43
C ASN A 16 19.01 -9.78 -26.59
N ASN A 17 19.09 -10.01 -25.28
CA ASN A 17 19.73 -9.14 -24.28
C ASN A 17 19.16 -7.72 -24.15
N LYS A 18 18.09 -7.38 -24.88
CA LYS A 18 17.38 -6.10 -24.74
C LYS A 18 16.17 -6.30 -23.83
N LYS A 19 16.02 -5.42 -22.85
CA LYS A 19 14.86 -5.39 -21.94
C LYS A 19 13.84 -4.39 -22.47
N LYS A 20 12.59 -4.82 -22.65
CA LYS A 20 11.45 -3.95 -22.97
C LYS A 20 10.51 -3.91 -21.78
N VAL A 21 10.01 -2.73 -21.46
CA VAL A 21 9.08 -2.51 -20.33
C VAL A 21 7.73 -2.12 -20.89
N TYR A 22 6.70 -2.85 -20.48
CA TYR A 22 5.32 -2.62 -20.85
C TYR A 22 4.52 -2.25 -19.61
N TYR A 23 3.59 -1.31 -19.75
CA TYR A 23 2.78 -0.78 -18.65
C TYR A 23 1.33 -1.19 -18.86
N PHE A 24 0.72 -1.70 -17.79
CA PHE A 24 -0.65 -2.18 -17.82
C PHE A 24 -1.45 -1.67 -16.62
N ASP A 25 -2.71 -1.36 -16.90
CA ASP A 25 -3.77 -1.26 -15.92
C ASP A 25 -4.58 -2.57 -16.00
N LEU A 26 -4.48 -3.40 -14.96
CA LEU A 26 -5.20 -4.67 -14.85
C LEU A 26 -6.68 -4.48 -14.49
N THR A 27 -7.14 -3.25 -14.23
CA THR A 27 -8.56 -2.94 -14.04
C THR A 27 -9.31 -2.77 -15.36
N GLU A 28 -8.58 -2.68 -16.48
CA GLU A 28 -9.14 -2.57 -17.81
C GLU A 28 -9.19 -3.94 -18.52
N SER A 29 -10.28 -4.21 -19.24
CA SER A 29 -10.46 -5.47 -20.01
C SER A 29 -9.49 -5.61 -21.18
N LYS A 30 -8.82 -4.54 -21.61
CA LYS A 30 -7.85 -4.55 -22.72
C LYS A 30 -6.71 -5.56 -22.53
N ILE A 31 -6.36 -5.89 -21.28
CA ILE A 31 -5.32 -6.89 -20.98
C ILE A 31 -5.71 -8.26 -21.53
N LEU A 32 -7.00 -8.60 -21.53
CA LEU A 32 -7.55 -9.88 -21.98
C LEU A 32 -7.38 -10.07 -23.49
N GLN A 33 -7.34 -8.97 -24.24
CA GLN A 33 -7.15 -8.97 -25.69
C GLN A 33 -5.69 -8.69 -26.09
N SER A 34 -4.80 -8.46 -25.12
CA SER A 34 -3.42 -8.10 -25.38
C SER A 34 -2.52 -9.33 -25.56
N ASN A 35 -1.37 -9.15 -26.20
CA ASN A 35 -0.28 -10.14 -26.28
C ASN A 35 0.40 -10.45 -24.91
N PHE A 36 -0.19 -9.97 -23.81
CA PHE A 36 0.28 -10.14 -22.44
C PHE A 36 -0.78 -10.77 -21.54
N TYR A 37 -1.90 -11.25 -22.10
CA TYR A 37 -2.84 -12.09 -21.35
C TYR A 37 -2.16 -13.37 -20.83
N TYR A 38 -1.31 -13.97 -21.67
CA TYR A 38 -0.38 -15.01 -21.26
C TYR A 38 1.04 -14.46 -21.13
N LEU A 39 1.74 -14.90 -20.09
CA LEU A 39 3.15 -14.58 -19.88
C LEU A 39 4.02 -15.49 -20.74
N ASN A 40 5.10 -14.92 -21.25
CA ASN A 40 6.14 -15.65 -21.98
C ASN A 40 7.33 -15.93 -21.06
N ASN A 41 8.20 -16.84 -21.50
CA ASN A 41 9.47 -17.09 -20.82
C ASN A 41 10.27 -15.79 -20.64
N LYS A 42 10.87 -15.63 -19.45
CA LYS A 42 11.67 -14.47 -19.05
C LYS A 42 10.88 -13.16 -18.92
N ASP A 43 9.56 -13.25 -18.71
CA ASP A 43 8.75 -12.10 -18.27
C ASP A 43 8.89 -11.90 -16.76
N LEU A 44 9.28 -10.69 -16.37
CA LEU A 44 9.25 -10.23 -14.99
C LEU A 44 8.03 -9.33 -14.80
N VAL A 45 7.08 -9.78 -13.98
CA VAL A 45 5.90 -9.01 -13.62
C VAL A 45 6.17 -8.24 -12.33
N TYR A 46 6.07 -6.91 -12.40
CA TYR A 46 6.20 -6.03 -11.26
C TYR A 46 4.89 -5.29 -11.02
N VAL A 47 4.30 -5.50 -9.83
CA VAL A 47 3.13 -4.76 -9.37
C VAL A 47 3.60 -3.67 -8.42
N GLN A 48 3.37 -2.40 -8.76
CA GLN A 48 3.75 -1.31 -7.87
C GLN A 48 2.94 -1.42 -6.56
N PRO A 49 3.56 -1.29 -5.38
CA PRO A 49 2.81 -1.23 -4.14
C PRO A 49 1.92 0.01 -4.12
N LEU A 50 0.75 -0.09 -3.49
CA LEU A 50 -0.06 1.09 -3.16
C LEU A 50 0.78 2.01 -2.27
N LYS A 51 0.65 3.32 -2.47
CA LYS A 51 1.23 4.29 -1.53
C LYS A 51 0.72 3.94 -0.13
N PHE A 52 1.63 3.96 0.85
CA PHE A 52 1.33 3.65 2.24
C PHE A 52 0.05 4.39 2.66
N LYS A 53 -1.01 3.64 2.97
CA LYS A 53 -2.23 4.20 3.55
C LYS A 53 -1.89 4.53 5.00
N GLY A 54 -1.28 5.70 5.17
CA GLY A 54 -0.74 6.20 6.43
C GLY A 54 -1.86 6.42 7.42
N LEU A 55 -2.06 5.39 8.23
CA LEU A 55 -2.61 5.32 9.59
C LEU A 55 -3.12 3.89 9.72
N LYS A 56 -2.18 2.96 9.94
CA LYS A 56 -2.58 1.61 10.35
C LYS A 56 -3.40 1.78 11.64
N LYS A 57 -4.50 1.05 11.79
CA LYS A 57 -5.40 1.07 12.97
C LYS A 57 -4.62 1.13 14.30
N SER A 58 -3.50 0.42 14.38
CA SER A 58 -2.57 0.43 15.52
C SER A 58 -1.96 1.81 15.86
N GLN A 59 -1.56 2.64 14.90
CA GLN A 59 -0.98 3.95 15.18
C GLN A 59 -2.02 4.94 15.74
N SER A 60 -3.24 4.92 15.19
CA SER A 60 -4.35 5.70 15.72
C SER A 60 -4.76 5.23 17.11
N GLN A 61 -4.72 3.92 17.37
CA GLN A 61 -4.98 3.36 18.70
C GLN A 61 -3.95 3.80 19.73
N ILE A 62 -2.65 3.82 19.37
CA ILE A 62 -1.59 4.29 20.25
C ILE A 62 -1.78 5.78 20.58
N LEU A 63 -2.06 6.62 19.59
CA LEU A 63 -2.30 8.05 19.79
C LEU A 63 -3.53 8.32 20.67
N LEU A 64 -4.63 7.59 20.46
CA LEU A 64 -5.82 7.71 21.30
C LEU A 64 -5.53 7.27 22.73
N SER A 65 -4.82 6.15 22.90
CA SER A 65 -4.45 5.64 24.24
C SER A 65 -3.55 6.60 25.00
N SER A 66 -2.56 7.23 24.35
CA SER A 66 -1.68 8.21 25.01
C SER A 66 -2.45 9.47 25.40
N LEU A 67 -3.38 9.93 24.57
CA LEU A 67 -4.24 11.07 24.89
C LEU A 67 -5.18 10.77 26.06
N THR A 68 -5.78 9.57 26.12
CA THR A 68 -6.60 9.14 27.25
C THR A 68 -5.79 9.04 28.54
N THR A 69 -4.60 8.42 28.50
CA THR A 69 -3.72 8.32 29.67
C THR A 69 -3.32 9.71 30.17
N PHE A 70 -2.97 10.63 29.27
CA PHE A 70 -2.67 12.01 29.63
C PHE A 70 -3.87 12.71 30.30
N ALA A 71 -5.07 12.59 29.73
CA ALA A 71 -6.28 13.20 30.27
C ALA A 71 -6.60 12.69 31.69
N VAL A 72 -6.42 11.39 31.94
CA VAL A 72 -6.62 10.78 33.26
C VAL A 72 -5.62 11.31 34.27
N LEU A 73 -4.32 11.37 33.92
CA LEU A 73 -3.29 11.92 34.81
C LEU A 73 -3.51 13.41 35.10
N PHE A 74 -3.86 14.19 34.08
CA PHE A 74 -4.16 15.61 34.23
C PHE A 74 -5.37 15.83 35.16
N ASN A 75 -6.44 15.06 34.97
CA ASN A 75 -7.62 15.11 35.84
C ASN A 75 -7.28 14.73 37.29
N ALA A 76 -6.47 13.69 37.51
CA ALA A 76 -6.03 13.29 38.84
C ALA A 76 -5.22 14.40 39.54
N ILE A 77 -4.30 15.06 38.83
CA ILE A 77 -3.50 16.18 39.37
C ILE A 77 -4.40 17.37 39.72
N LEU A 78 -5.36 17.71 38.86
CA LEU A 78 -6.30 18.80 39.13
C LEU A 78 -7.16 18.53 40.35
N ASN A 79 -7.68 17.31 40.51
CA ASN A 79 -8.46 16.96 41.69
C ASN A 79 -7.60 16.98 42.96
N PHE A 80 -6.38 16.47 42.92
CA PHE A 80 -5.46 16.48 44.07
C PHE A 80 -5.06 17.90 44.51
N LYS A 81 -5.06 18.89 43.60
CA LYS A 81 -4.83 20.30 43.93
C LYS A 81 -6.06 21.04 44.48
N ARG A 82 -7.24 20.45 44.34
CA ARG A 82 -8.51 21.05 44.74
C ARG A 82 -8.94 20.66 46.16
N ASP A 83 -8.41 19.54 46.65
CA ASP A 83 -8.45 19.12 48.05
C ASP A 83 -7.30 19.76 48.86
#